data_AF-A0A9E5LTP8-F1
#
_entry.id   AF-A0A9E5LTP8-F1
#
_cell.length_a   1.000
_cell.length_b   1.000
_cell.length_c   1.000
_cell.angle_alpha   90.00
_cell.angle_beta   90.00
_cell.angle_gamma   90.00
#
_symmetry.space_group_name_H-M   'P 1'
#
loop_
_entity.id
_entity.type
_entity.pdbx_description
1 polymer ?
#
loop_
_entity_poly.entity_id
_entity_poly.type
_entity_poly.pdbx_seq_one_letter_code
_entity_poly.pdbx_strand_id
1 'polypeptide(L)'
;MRKMTMDLTPLRKYRNFRLLFTSGLFSYFGASVIFITLPFQVKELTNSYWAVGLMGMVEIVPLTIFGLYGGVLADHVDRKKMIWA
;
A
#
# COMPACT_ATOMS: atom_id res chain seq x y z
N MET A 1 -33.29 20.71 0.55
CA MET A 1 -32.30 19.74 1.07
C MET A 1 -31.45 19.23 -0.08
N ARG A 2 -30.22 19.76 -0.21
CA ARG A 2 -29.29 19.43 -1.30
C ARG A 2 -28.83 17.98 -1.09
N LYS A 3 -29.22 17.06 -1.98
CA LYS A 3 -28.81 15.65 -1.92
C LYS A 3 -27.29 15.58 -1.99
N MET A 4 -26.66 15.40 -0.84
CA MET A 4 -25.23 15.13 -0.69
C MET A 4 -25.00 13.65 -1.02
N THR A 5 -25.36 13.25 -2.25
CA THR A 5 -25.06 11.91 -2.75
C THR A 5 -23.65 11.96 -3.33
N MET A 6 -22.78 11.05 -2.90
CA MET A 6 -21.44 10.87 -3.48
C MET A 6 -21.54 10.87 -5.01
N ASP A 7 -20.85 11.82 -5.64
CA ASP A 7 -20.87 11.95 -7.08
C ASP A 7 -20.06 10.80 -7.70
N LEU A 8 -20.76 9.78 -8.20
CA LEU A 8 -20.17 8.62 -8.87
C LEU A 8 -19.90 8.88 -10.37
N THR A 9 -20.14 10.10 -10.86
CA THR A 9 -19.85 10.49 -12.24
C THR A 9 -18.39 10.21 -12.65
N PRO A 10 -17.35 10.41 -11.80
CA PRO A 10 -15.96 10.14 -12.15
C PRO A 10 -15.68 8.67 -12.48
N LEU A 11 -16.32 7.73 -11.77
CA LEU A 11 -16.21 6.28 -11.99
C LEU A 11 -16.80 5.84 -13.32
N ARG A 12 -17.82 6.56 -13.82
CA ARG A 12 -18.53 6.22 -15.05
C ARG A 12 -17.96 6.94 -16.28
N LYS A 13 -17.49 8.18 -16.12
CA LYS A 13 -17.05 9.06 -17.22
C LYS A 13 -15.59 8.85 -17.64
N TYR A 14 -14.69 8.52 -16.70
CA TYR A 14 -13.25 8.43 -16.97
C TYR A 14 -12.74 6.99 -16.85
N ARG A 15 -12.41 6.36 -17.99
CA ARG A 15 -11.90 4.98 -18.05
C ARG A 15 -10.61 4.79 -17.22
N ASN A 16 -9.67 5.72 -17.31
CA ASN A 16 -8.40 5.66 -16.57
C ASN A 16 -8.63 5.74 -15.06
N PHE A 17 -9.54 6.61 -14.62
CA PHE A 17 -9.90 6.71 -13.20
C PHE A 17 -10.54 5.42 -12.69
N ARG A 18 -11.45 4.82 -13.48
CA ARG A 18 -12.06 3.52 -13.12
C ARG A 18 -11.02 2.42 -12.97
N LEU A 19 -10.03 2.33 -13.86
CA LEU A 19 -8.97 1.33 -13.79
C LEU A 19 -8.08 1.54 -12.56
N LEU A 20 -7.68 2.77 -12.27
CA LEU A 20 -6.93 3.11 -11.06
C LEU A 20 -7.73 2.81 -9.79
N PHE A 21 -9.03 3.11 -9.81
CA PHE A 21 -9.90 2.83 -8.67
C PHE A 21 -10.07 1.33 -8.43
N THR A 22 -10.34 0.53 -9.46
CA THR A 22 -10.50 -0.92 -9.30
C THR A 22 -9.19 -1.59 -8.90
N SER A 23 -8.08 -1.22 -9.54
CA SER A 23 -6.75 -1.77 -9.16
C SER A 23 -6.37 -1.37 -7.74
N GLY A 24 -6.62 -0.12 -7.35
CA GLY A 24 -6.45 0.35 -5.99
C GLY A 24 -7.28 -0.46 -5.00
N LEU A 25 -8.56 -0.67 -5.26
CA LEU A 25 -9.44 -1.48 -4.40
C LEU A 25 -8.88 -2.87 -4.15
N PHE A 26 -8.51 -3.61 -5.20
CA PHE A 26 -7.96 -4.96 -5.03
C PHE A 26 -6.60 -4.95 -4.33
N SER A 27 -5.75 -3.97 -4.63
CA SER A 27 -4.43 -3.84 -4.00
C SER A 27 -4.55 -3.54 -2.51
N TYR A 28 -5.41 -2.59 -2.12
CA TYR A 28 -5.66 -2.26 -0.72
C TYR A 28 -6.32 -3.41 0.04
N PHE A 29 -7.24 -4.13 -0.62
CA PHE A 29 -7.86 -5.31 -0.03
C PHE A 29 -6.83 -6.39 0.25
N GLY A 30 -5.98 -6.73 -0.72
CA GLY A 30 -4.89 -7.69 -0.54
C GLY A 30 -3.92 -7.26 0.57
N ALA A 31 -3.53 -5.99 0.60
CA ALA A 31 -2.66 -5.44 1.65
C ALA A 31 -3.28 -5.59 3.05
N SER A 32 -4.59 -5.32 3.18
CA SER A 32 -5.32 -5.48 4.45
C SER A 32 -5.32 -6.93 4.94
N VAL A 33 -5.45 -7.89 4.04
CA VAL A 33 -5.38 -9.32 4.38
C VAL A 33 -3.98 -9.68 4.85
N ILE A 34 -2.94 -9.31 4.08
CA ILE A 34 -1.53 -9.57 4.39
C ILE A 34 -1.15 -9.01 5.75
N PHE A 35 -1.61 -7.80 6.07
CA PHE A 35 -1.33 -7.12 7.33
C PHE A 35 -1.76 -7.95 8.56
N ILE A 36 -2.85 -8.71 8.45
CA ILE A 36 -3.36 -9.55 9.54
C ILE A 36 -2.77 -10.97 9.43
N THR A 37 -2.67 -11.50 8.22
CA THR A 37 -2.24 -12.88 7.98
C THR A 37 -0.77 -13.10 8.30
N LEU A 38 0.14 -12.17 7.97
CA LEU A 38 1.57 -12.41 8.18
C LEU A 38 1.95 -12.54 9.67
N PRO A 39 1.55 -11.63 10.58
CA PRO A 39 1.83 -11.80 12.01
C PRO A 39 1.23 -13.09 12.58
N PHE A 40 0.03 -13.44 12.13
CA PHE A 40 -0.65 -14.67 12.53
C PHE A 40 0.11 -15.92 12.06
N GLN A 41 0.53 -15.94 10.78
CA GLN A 41 1.29 -17.04 10.19
C GLN A 41 2.64 -17.24 10.89
N VAL A 42 3.36 -16.15 11.18
CA VAL A 42 4.64 -16.21 11.90
C VAL A 42 4.43 -16.75 13.32
N LYS A 43 3.35 -16.34 14.00
CA LYS A 43 3.00 -16.87 15.32
C LYS A 43 2.70 -18.36 15.26
N GLU A 44 1.96 -18.84 14.27
CA GLU A 44 1.66 -20.29 14.13
C GLU A 44 2.90 -21.12 13.84
N LEU A 45 3.77 -20.66 12.92
CA LEU A 45 4.98 -21.40 12.54
C LEU A 45 6.02 -21.44 13.65
N THR A 46 6.19 -20.33 14.37
CA THR A 46 7.28 -20.17 15.34
C THR A 46 6.84 -20.37 16.80
N ASN A 47 5.53 -20.39 17.07
CA ASN A 47 4.92 -20.42 18.41
C ASN A 47 5.45 -19.35 19.40
N SER A 48 6.10 -18.30 18.91
CA SER A 48 6.77 -17.28 19.71
C SER A 48 6.36 -15.88 19.28
N TYR A 49 5.91 -15.08 20.25
CA TYR A 49 5.59 -13.66 20.04
C TYR A 49 6.85 -12.81 19.76
N TRP A 50 8.04 -13.32 20.11
CA TRP A 50 9.31 -12.67 19.81
C TRP A 50 9.66 -12.69 18.33
N ALA A 51 9.33 -13.79 17.63
CA ALA A 51 9.50 -13.86 16.19
C ALA A 51 8.58 -12.86 15.45
N VAL A 52 7.37 -12.64 15.94
CA VAL A 52 6.43 -11.64 15.39
C VAL A 52 6.96 -10.22 15.56
N GLY A 53 7.55 -9.90 16.72
CA GLY A 53 8.19 -8.61 16.97
C GLY A 53 9.38 -8.34 16.04
N LEU A 54 10.24 -9.34 15.84
CA LEU A 54 11.37 -9.25 14.90
C LEU A 54 10.90 -9.09 13.45
N MET A 55 9.85 -9.80 13.05
CA MET A 55 9.25 -9.65 11.73
C MET A 55 8.81 -8.20 11.47
N GLY A 56 8.13 -7.56 12.43
CA GLY A 56 7.77 -6.14 12.32
C GLY A 56 8.98 -5.20 12.23
N MET A 57 10.08 -5.49 12.95
CA MET A 57 11.32 -4.71 12.81
C MET A 57 11.91 -4.82 11.41
N VAL A 58 11.91 -6.02 10.82
CA VAL A 58 12.39 -6.26 9.45
C VAL A 58 11.53 -5.56 8.41
N GLU A 59 10.25 -5.28 8.71
CA GLU A 59 9.39 -4.49 7.83
C GLU A 59 9.69 -2.98 7.93
N ILE A 60 9.81 -2.45 9.15
CA ILE A 60 9.98 -1.00 9.40
C ILE A 60 11.39 -0.51 9.03
N VAL A 61 12.43 -1.31 9.29
CA VAL A 61 13.82 -0.86 9.10
C VAL A 61 14.12 -0.53 7.63
N PRO A 62 13.85 -1.42 6.64
CA PRO A 62 14.02 -1.10 5.23
C PRO A 62 13.10 0.03 4.79
N LEU A 63 11.84 0.05 5.24
CA LEU A 63 10.90 1.12 4.92
C LEU A 63 11.43 2.49 5.37
N THR A 64 12.08 2.56 6.52
CA THR A 64 12.67 3.80 7.03
C THR A 64 13.89 4.19 6.20
N ILE A 65 14.80 3.26 5.94
CA ILE A 65 16.03 3.52 5.17
C ILE A 65 15.68 3.93 3.73
N PHE A 66 14.91 3.11 3.02
CA PHE A 66 14.51 3.36 1.64
C PHE A 66 13.46 4.46 1.53
N GLY A 67 12.63 4.71 2.55
CA GLY A 67 11.67 5.81 2.55
C GLY A 67 12.36 7.16 2.66
N LEU A 68 13.33 7.30 3.57
CA LEU A 68 14.12 8.52 3.70
C LEU A 68 14.98 8.76 2.45
N TYR A 69 15.67 7.74 1.96
CA TYR A 69 16.54 7.87 0.78
C TYR A 69 15.73 7.99 -0.52
N GLY A 70 14.66 7.21 -0.65
CA GLY A 70 13.76 7.20 -1.79
C GLY A 70 12.93 8.47 -1.91
N GLY A 71 12.62 9.16 -0.80
CA GLY A 71 12.00 10.49 -0.82
C GLY A 71 12.91 11.52 -1.48
N VAL A 72 14.18 11.55 -1.10
CA VAL A 72 15.19 12.43 -1.73
C VAL A 72 15.34 12.10 -3.22
N LEU A 73 15.36 10.81 -3.58
CA LEU A 73 15.44 10.37 -4.98
C LEU A 73 14.18 10.75 -5.77
N ALA A 74 13.00 10.63 -5.18
CA ALA A 74 11.72 10.92 -5.82
C ALA A 74 11.48 12.42 -6.02
N ASP A 75 12.10 13.28 -5.20
CA ASP A 75 12.05 14.74 -5.36
C ASP A 75 13.09 15.23 -6.39
N HIS A 76 14.18 14.50 -6.59
CA HIS A 76 15.21 14.83 -7.58
C HIS A 76 14.93 14.24 -8.98
N VAL A 77 14.24 13.10 -9.06
CA VAL A 77 13.97 12.39 -10.32
C VAL A 77 12.52 12.57 -10.74
N ASP A 78 12.34 13.10 -11.94
CA ASP A 78 11.03 13.35 -12.57
C ASP A 78 10.15 12.08 -12.52
N ARG A 79 9.05 12.11 -11.75
CA ARG A 79 8.20 10.93 -11.41
C ARG A 79 7.78 10.08 -12.62
N LYS A 80 7.70 10.68 -13.81
CA LYS A 80 7.35 9.98 -15.06
C LYS A 80 8.47 9.09 -15.59
N LYS A 81 9.75 9.39 -15.33
CA LYS A 81 10.87 8.50 -15.73
C LYS A 81 11.03 7.32 -14.79
N MET A 82 10.64 7.46 -13.52
CA MET A 82 10.83 6.42 -12.50
C MET A 82 9.80 5.28 -12.56
N ILE A 83 8.61 5.53 -13.14
CA ILE A 83 7.55 4.51 -13.31
C ILE A 83 7.70 3.75 -14.63
N TRP A 84 8.36 4.34 -15.63
CA TRP A 84 8.46 3.80 -17.00
C TRP A 84 9.85 3.29 -17.39
N ALA A 85 10.85 3.41 -16.51
CA ALA A 85 12.15 2.77 -16.65
C ALA A 85 12.16 1.43 -15.92
#